data_AF-A0A183CNV4-F1
#
_entry.id   AF-A0A183CNV4-F1
#
_cell.length_a   1.000
_cell.length_b   1.000
_cell.length_c   1.000
_cell.angle_alpha   90.00
_cell.angle_beta   90.00
_cell.angle_gamma   90.00
#
_symmetry.space_group_name_H-M   'P 1'
#
loop_
_entity.id
_entity.type
_entity.pdbx_description
1 polymer ?
#
loop_
_entity_poly.entity_id
_entity_poly.type
_entity_poly.pdbx_seq_one_letter_code
_entity_poly.pdbx_strand_id
1 'polypeptide(L)'
;SVLEPVFIHFELHHKWDPPATFAIKTFKAILYSIQSQNSYFVIQELINQLELQPTTEPEVRVGMATVLARIVSIAGTSIGPLLLAIFNSLLKQLRSSVEFQQSRQCTDHETERLFQDTLINALGDFASALPDYQKVEIMMFTAASIPIITESNNSASAGATTAGEQIKWVQTSEAFLQKLLVKTLLQVATKYKTLYLATVFTDAFLKTLLQLQLTTDPEVRLIAQRIFHTLLDRHENQARLEHIQFVADLDIELQLSVEKCSRQDQLVNNII
;
A
#
# COMPACT_ATOMS: atom_id res chain seq x y z
N SER A 1 5.96 12.56 27.28
CA SER A 1 4.62 12.28 26.70
C SER A 1 3.83 11.36 27.64
N VAL A 2 2.48 11.33 27.62
CA VAL A 2 1.72 10.39 28.48
C VAL A 2 1.92 8.93 28.05
N LEU A 3 2.29 8.71 26.78
CA LEU A 3 2.54 7.37 26.21
C LEU A 3 3.99 6.90 26.37
N GLU A 4 4.90 7.79 26.76
CA GLU A 4 6.32 7.49 26.93
C GLU A 4 6.60 6.30 27.88
N PRO A 5 5.94 6.18 29.06
CA PRO A 5 6.11 5.00 29.90
C PRO A 5 5.64 3.70 29.24
N VAL A 6 4.65 3.78 28.35
CA VAL A 6 4.12 2.60 27.61
C VAL A 6 5.16 2.12 26.61
N PHE A 7 5.76 3.04 25.85
CA PHE A 7 6.83 2.71 24.91
C PHE A 7 8.04 2.10 25.60
N ILE A 8 8.52 2.72 26.68
CA ILE A 8 9.64 2.21 27.49
C ILE A 8 9.33 0.80 28.00
N HIS A 9 8.11 0.56 28.51
CA HIS A 9 7.73 -0.78 28.96
C HIS A 9 7.74 -1.80 27.82
N PHE A 10 7.32 -1.42 26.61
CA PHE A 10 7.28 -2.34 25.49
C PHE A 10 8.66 -2.69 24.97
N GLU A 11 9.57 -1.71 24.94
CA GLU A 11 10.98 -1.92 24.59
C GLU A 11 11.67 -2.82 25.62
N LEU A 12 11.60 -2.48 26.91
CA LEU A 12 12.28 -3.24 27.98
C LEU A 12 11.79 -4.68 28.12
N HIS A 13 10.54 -4.96 27.74
CA HIS A 13 9.93 -6.28 27.90
C HIS A 13 9.58 -6.95 26.58
N HIS A 14 10.15 -6.50 25.47
CA HIS A 14 10.01 -7.12 24.15
C HIS A 14 8.54 -7.36 23.77
N LYS A 15 7.68 -6.33 23.96
CA LYS A 15 6.22 -6.43 23.70
C LYS A 15 5.85 -6.08 22.27
N TRP A 16 6.79 -5.57 21.48
CA TRP A 16 6.64 -5.35 20.06
C TRP A 16 6.85 -6.62 19.24
N ASP A 17 7.68 -7.53 19.74
CA ASP A 17 8.06 -8.76 19.06
C ASP A 17 6.83 -9.57 18.62
N PRO A 18 6.85 -10.16 17.42
CA PRO A 18 5.76 -11.00 16.96
C PRO A 18 5.53 -12.20 17.90
N PRO A 19 4.27 -12.49 18.30
CA PRO A 19 3.06 -11.74 17.98
C PRO A 19 2.84 -10.56 18.94
N ALA A 20 2.69 -9.34 18.38
CA ALA A 20 2.50 -8.06 19.09
C ALA A 20 1.13 -7.92 19.83
N THR A 21 0.55 -9.03 20.27
CA THR A 21 -0.79 -9.12 20.88
C THR A 21 -0.95 -8.27 22.12
N PHE A 22 0.06 -8.24 22.99
CA PHE A 22 0.04 -7.42 24.19
C PHE A 22 0.01 -5.94 23.83
N ALA A 23 0.89 -5.51 22.93
CA ALA A 23 0.94 -4.14 22.46
C ALA A 23 -0.39 -3.72 21.81
N ILE A 24 -0.95 -4.56 20.94
CA ILE A 24 -2.26 -4.32 20.33
C ILE A 24 -3.35 -4.12 21.40
N LYS A 25 -3.46 -5.04 22.37
CA LYS A 25 -4.49 -4.96 23.41
C LYS A 25 -4.36 -3.70 24.27
N THR A 26 -3.13 -3.34 24.61
CA THR A 26 -2.85 -2.14 25.42
C THR A 26 -3.22 -0.87 24.66
N PHE A 27 -2.82 -0.71 23.39
CA PHE A 27 -3.22 0.46 22.61
C PHE A 27 -4.72 0.53 22.35
N LYS A 28 -5.39 -0.62 22.17
CA LYS A 28 -6.87 -0.66 22.13
C LYS A 28 -7.48 -0.17 23.43
N ALA A 29 -7.02 -0.66 24.58
CA ALA A 29 -7.52 -0.22 25.88
C ALA A 29 -7.32 1.29 26.08
N ILE A 30 -6.16 1.84 25.68
CA ILE A 30 -5.88 3.28 25.72
C ILE A 30 -6.90 4.03 24.86
N LEU A 31 -7.08 3.64 23.59
CA LEU A 31 -8.01 4.31 22.67
C LEU A 31 -9.47 4.27 23.15
N TYR A 32 -9.92 3.14 23.74
CA TYR A 32 -11.27 3.05 24.30
C TYR A 32 -11.46 3.87 25.58
N SER A 33 -10.37 4.21 26.28
CA SER A 33 -10.41 4.94 27.55
C SER A 33 -10.32 6.46 27.37
N ILE A 34 -10.05 6.94 26.16
CA ILE A 34 -9.97 8.37 25.85
C ILE A 34 -11.14 8.81 24.98
N GLN A 35 -11.39 10.12 24.92
CA GLN A 35 -12.36 10.69 24.00
C GLN A 35 -11.87 10.51 22.55
N SER A 36 -12.78 10.18 21.62
CA SER A 36 -12.46 9.91 20.21
C SER A 36 -11.65 11.02 19.55
N GLN A 37 -11.95 12.29 19.89
CA GLN A 37 -11.23 13.48 19.42
C GLN A 37 -9.74 13.52 19.81
N ASN A 38 -9.30 12.76 20.82
CA ASN A 38 -7.89 12.67 21.23
C ASN A 38 -7.18 11.45 20.64
N SER A 39 -7.89 10.58 19.91
CA SER A 39 -7.32 9.36 19.33
C SER A 39 -6.19 9.63 18.34
N TYR A 40 -6.21 10.81 17.69
CA TYR A 40 -5.15 11.22 16.78
C TYR A 40 -3.80 11.35 17.49
N PHE A 41 -3.76 11.82 18.73
CA PHE A 41 -2.52 12.01 19.48
C PHE A 41 -1.81 10.66 19.69
N VAL A 42 -2.57 9.62 20.03
CA VAL A 42 -2.03 8.27 20.24
C VAL A 42 -1.42 7.70 18.95
N ILE A 43 -2.09 7.91 17.82
CA ILE A 43 -1.62 7.43 16.52
C ILE A 43 -0.39 8.22 16.04
N GLN A 44 -0.41 9.54 16.18
CA GLN A 44 0.73 10.40 15.82
C GLN A 44 1.97 10.05 16.64
N GLU A 45 1.80 9.83 17.94
CA GLU A 45 2.92 9.45 18.78
C GLU A 45 3.50 8.08 18.38
N LEU A 46 2.65 7.10 18.07
CA LEU A 46 3.10 5.79 17.60
C LEU A 46 3.83 5.87 16.24
N ILE A 47 3.40 6.78 15.35
CA ILE A 47 4.10 7.07 14.09
C ILE A 47 5.46 7.69 14.34
N ASN A 48 5.53 8.71 15.20
CA ASN A 48 6.78 9.34 15.55
C ASN A 48 7.77 8.32 16.11
N GLN A 49 7.29 7.43 16.98
CA GLN A 49 8.12 6.34 17.49
C GLN A 49 8.59 5.40 16.36
N LEU A 50 7.70 4.99 15.45
CA LEU A 50 8.06 4.14 14.31
C LEU A 50 9.10 4.81 13.40
N GLU A 51 9.02 6.13 13.22
CA GLU A 51 10.01 6.90 12.43
C GLU A 51 11.36 7.07 13.13
N LEU A 52 11.40 6.98 14.45
CA LEU A 52 12.63 7.07 15.25
C LEU A 52 13.34 5.73 15.42
N GLN A 53 12.65 4.59 15.18
CA GLN A 53 13.24 3.27 15.38
C GLN A 53 14.40 3.01 14.38
N PRO A 54 15.51 2.41 14.85
CA PRO A 54 16.63 2.07 13.99
C PRO A 54 16.24 0.96 12.99
N THR A 55 16.81 1.03 11.79
CA THR A 55 16.59 0.02 10.73
C THR A 55 17.06 -1.38 11.14
N THR A 56 17.89 -1.48 12.17
CA THR A 56 18.48 -2.72 12.68
C THR A 56 17.50 -3.62 13.46
N GLU A 57 16.32 -3.12 13.84
CA GLU A 57 15.32 -3.91 14.60
C GLU A 57 14.01 -4.09 13.79
N PRO A 58 14.01 -4.96 12.77
CA PRO A 58 12.84 -5.16 11.91
C PRO A 58 11.64 -5.72 12.69
N GLU A 59 11.84 -6.58 13.68
CA GLU A 59 10.77 -7.18 14.48
C GLU A 59 9.97 -6.14 15.28
N VAL A 60 10.65 -5.15 15.86
CA VAL A 60 10.01 -4.04 16.58
C VAL A 60 9.21 -3.18 15.61
N ARG A 61 9.78 -2.84 14.44
CA ARG A 61 9.09 -2.10 13.38
C ARG A 61 7.84 -2.85 12.89
N VAL A 62 7.92 -4.17 12.69
CA VAL A 62 6.77 -5.05 12.37
C VAL A 62 5.69 -4.91 13.44
N GLY A 63 6.07 -5.04 14.71
CA GLY A 63 5.16 -4.93 15.85
C GLY A 63 4.41 -3.60 15.87
N MET A 64 5.13 -2.50 15.75
CA MET A 64 4.58 -1.14 15.76
C MET A 64 3.66 -0.89 14.56
N ALA A 65 4.06 -1.29 13.35
CA ALA A 65 3.24 -1.21 12.14
C ALA A 65 1.95 -2.03 12.27
N THR A 66 2.04 -3.23 12.85
CA THR A 66 0.89 -4.10 13.12
C THR A 66 -0.07 -3.45 14.12
N VAL A 67 0.47 -2.84 15.18
CA VAL A 67 -0.35 -2.09 16.14
C VAL A 67 -1.06 -0.92 15.46
N LEU A 68 -0.34 -0.10 14.67
CA LEU A 68 -0.92 1.00 13.89
C LEU A 68 -2.11 0.51 13.03
N ALA A 69 -1.91 -0.55 12.24
CA ALA A 69 -2.95 -1.10 11.40
C ALA A 69 -4.20 -1.51 12.18
N ARG A 70 -4.01 -2.12 13.36
CA ARG A 70 -5.12 -2.63 14.19
C ARG A 70 -5.87 -1.54 14.94
N ILE A 71 -5.25 -0.39 15.21
CA ILE A 71 -5.85 0.66 16.03
C ILE A 71 -6.50 1.77 15.21
N VAL A 72 -6.08 1.97 13.95
CA VAL A 72 -6.66 2.99 13.06
C VAL A 72 -8.15 2.79 12.86
N SER A 73 -8.60 1.54 12.70
CA SER A 73 -10.04 1.22 12.57
C SER A 73 -10.88 1.70 13.76
N ILE A 74 -10.28 1.83 14.94
CA ILE A 74 -10.94 2.30 16.16
C ILE A 74 -11.00 3.83 16.20
N ALA A 75 -9.96 4.49 15.70
CA ALA A 75 -9.91 5.95 15.65
C ALA A 75 -10.86 6.55 14.59
N GLY A 76 -11.30 5.74 13.62
CA GLY A 76 -12.39 6.07 12.70
C GLY A 76 -12.17 7.37 11.93
N THR A 77 -13.21 8.22 11.85
CA THR A 77 -13.19 9.48 11.10
C THR A 77 -12.46 10.62 11.82
N SER A 78 -12.16 10.48 13.12
CA SER A 78 -11.52 11.52 13.94
C SER A 78 -10.09 11.84 13.52
N ILE A 79 -9.48 10.99 12.69
CA ILE A 79 -8.12 11.15 12.16
C ILE A 79 -8.08 11.59 10.69
N GLY A 80 -9.24 11.89 10.08
CA GLY A 80 -9.38 12.26 8.66
C GLY A 80 -8.23 13.10 8.08
N PRO A 81 -7.91 14.28 8.67
CA PRO A 81 -6.84 15.16 8.18
C PRO A 81 -5.42 14.57 8.25
N LEU A 82 -5.19 13.59 9.13
CA LEU A 82 -3.88 12.96 9.35
C LEU A 82 -3.74 11.64 8.58
N LEU A 83 -4.79 11.14 7.94
CA LEU A 83 -4.77 9.84 7.26
C LEU A 83 -3.71 9.76 6.16
N LEU A 84 -3.58 10.81 5.35
CA LEU A 84 -2.52 10.88 4.35
C LEU A 84 -1.14 10.93 4.99
N ALA A 85 -0.99 11.60 6.14
CA ALA A 85 0.28 11.62 6.86
C ALA A 85 0.64 10.23 7.43
N ILE A 86 -0.34 9.50 7.98
CA ILE A 86 -0.17 8.11 8.46
C ILE A 86 0.24 7.22 7.29
N PHE A 87 -0.51 7.28 6.19
CA PHE A 87 -0.25 6.49 5.00
C PHE A 87 1.13 6.81 4.39
N ASN A 88 1.48 8.10 4.30
CA ASN A 88 2.78 8.54 3.80
C ASN A 88 3.93 8.10 4.70
N SER A 89 3.75 8.13 6.03
CA SER A 89 4.75 7.64 6.97
C SER A 89 4.99 6.14 6.81
N LEU A 90 3.92 5.34 6.71
CA LEU A 90 4.02 3.90 6.44
C LEU A 90 4.67 3.61 5.08
N LEU A 91 4.37 4.41 4.05
CA LEU A 91 5.06 4.34 2.75
C LEU A 91 6.54 4.74 2.83
N LYS A 92 6.89 5.74 3.63
CA LYS A 92 8.29 6.15 3.88
C LYS A 92 9.05 5.04 4.59
N GLN A 93 8.44 4.38 5.57
CA GLN A 93 9.02 3.19 6.23
C GLN A 93 9.24 2.04 5.24
N LEU A 94 8.27 1.81 4.34
CA LEU A 94 8.41 0.84 3.28
C LEU A 94 9.58 1.18 2.34
N ARG A 95 9.75 2.45 1.96
CA ARG A 95 10.90 2.91 1.16
C ARG A 95 12.23 2.69 1.87
N SER A 96 12.35 3.11 3.13
CA SER A 96 13.57 2.91 3.92
C SER A 96 13.89 1.43 4.12
N SER A 97 12.88 0.57 4.22
CA SER A 97 13.04 -0.88 4.26
C SER A 97 13.68 -1.43 2.99
N VAL A 98 13.24 -0.96 1.81
CA VAL A 98 13.84 -1.34 0.52
C VAL A 98 15.31 -0.94 0.45
N GLU A 99 15.60 0.31 0.81
CA GLU A 99 16.98 0.83 0.82
C GLU A 99 17.87 0.04 1.80
N PHE A 100 17.34 -0.28 2.99
CA PHE A 100 18.04 -1.09 3.97
C PHE A 100 18.30 -2.51 3.46
N GLN A 101 17.31 -3.18 2.87
CA GLN A 101 17.46 -4.54 2.34
C GLN A 101 18.57 -4.65 1.28
N GLN A 102 18.79 -3.59 0.51
CA GLN A 102 19.83 -3.54 -0.52
C GLN A 102 21.18 -3.06 0.01
N SER A 103 21.22 -2.53 1.24
CA SER A 103 22.45 -2.16 1.91
C SER A 103 23.26 -3.38 2.33
N ARG A 104 24.57 -3.23 2.47
CA ARG A 104 25.46 -4.28 3.03
C ARG A 104 25.24 -4.55 4.52
N GLN A 105 24.40 -3.76 5.18
CA GLN A 105 24.10 -3.88 6.61
C GLN A 105 22.93 -4.83 6.88
N CYS A 106 22.10 -5.12 5.87
CA CYS A 106 21.02 -6.09 6.01
C CYS A 106 21.62 -7.51 6.00
N THR A 107 21.65 -8.13 7.17
CA THR A 107 22.08 -9.52 7.37
C THR A 107 20.92 -10.50 7.24
N ASP A 108 19.72 -10.06 7.60
CA ASP A 108 18.49 -10.86 7.59
C ASP A 108 17.48 -10.33 6.57
N HIS A 109 17.58 -10.84 5.35
CA HIS A 109 16.67 -10.48 4.26
C HIS A 109 15.28 -11.10 4.41
N GLU A 110 15.12 -12.18 5.16
CA GLU A 110 13.83 -12.86 5.31
C GLU A 110 12.92 -12.06 6.25
N THR A 111 13.46 -11.62 7.39
CA THR A 111 12.73 -10.80 8.35
C THR A 111 12.42 -9.42 7.76
N GLU A 112 13.32 -8.82 6.97
CA GLU A 112 13.01 -7.55 6.29
C GLU A 112 11.91 -7.70 5.23
N ARG A 113 11.86 -8.81 4.48
CA ARG A 113 10.75 -9.09 3.56
C ARG A 113 9.43 -9.30 4.31
N LEU A 114 9.46 -10.02 5.43
CA LEU A 114 8.29 -10.18 6.29
C LEU A 114 7.79 -8.83 6.81
N PHE A 115 8.70 -7.91 7.13
CA PHE A 115 8.35 -6.53 7.48
C PHE A 115 7.66 -5.79 6.34
N GLN A 116 8.21 -5.87 5.13
CA GLN A 116 7.60 -5.25 3.95
C GLN A 116 6.20 -5.81 3.67
N ASP A 117 6.02 -7.13 3.69
CA ASP A 117 4.72 -7.77 3.46
C ASP A 117 3.72 -7.40 4.57
N THR A 118 4.17 -7.35 5.83
CA THR A 118 3.33 -6.93 6.94
C THR A 118 2.92 -5.46 6.82
N LEU A 119 3.82 -4.58 6.39
CA LEU A 119 3.51 -3.17 6.10
C LEU A 119 2.51 -3.01 4.95
N ILE A 120 2.67 -3.76 3.87
CA ILE A 120 1.76 -3.75 2.72
C ILE A 120 0.36 -4.20 3.15
N ASN A 121 0.27 -5.28 3.93
CA ASN A 121 -1.00 -5.76 4.49
C ASN A 121 -1.60 -4.75 5.47
N ALA A 122 -0.78 -4.12 6.31
CA ALA A 122 -1.19 -3.05 7.22
C ALA A 122 -1.76 -1.84 6.47
N LEU A 123 -1.16 -1.43 5.36
CA LEU A 123 -1.64 -0.37 4.47
C LEU A 123 -2.99 -0.73 3.82
N GLY A 124 -3.17 -1.99 3.43
CA GLY A 124 -4.46 -2.51 2.95
C GLY A 124 -5.55 -2.52 4.02
N ASP A 125 -5.24 -3.05 5.21
CA ASP A 125 -6.15 -3.03 6.38
C ASP A 125 -6.50 -1.60 6.78
N PHE A 126 -5.52 -0.69 6.76
CA PHE A 126 -5.70 0.74 6.98
C PHE A 126 -6.70 1.33 5.99
N ALA A 127 -6.50 1.09 4.68
CA ALA A 127 -7.40 1.57 3.64
C ALA A 127 -8.83 1.01 3.77
N SER A 128 -8.98 -0.23 4.25
CA SER A 128 -10.30 -0.84 4.46
C SER A 128 -11.16 -0.12 5.50
N ALA A 129 -10.53 0.55 6.47
CA ALA A 129 -11.22 1.30 7.51
C ALA A 129 -11.70 2.70 7.04
N LEU A 130 -11.35 3.10 5.82
CA LEU A 130 -11.63 4.45 5.32
C LEU A 130 -12.91 4.52 4.50
N PRO A 131 -13.56 5.71 4.45
CA PRO A 131 -14.51 6.04 3.42
C PRO A 131 -13.90 5.98 2.01
N ASP A 132 -14.73 5.68 1.02
CA ASP A 132 -14.29 5.47 -0.36
C ASP A 132 -13.59 6.68 -0.99
N TYR A 133 -13.99 7.90 -0.68
CA TYR A 133 -13.32 9.11 -1.19
C TYR A 133 -11.85 9.20 -0.74
N GLN A 134 -11.54 8.77 0.49
CA GLN A 134 -10.15 8.76 1.00
C GLN A 134 -9.35 7.61 0.41
N LYS A 135 -9.97 6.48 0.11
CA LYS A 135 -9.31 5.40 -0.64
C LYS A 135 -8.86 5.90 -2.01
N VAL A 136 -9.70 6.68 -2.71
CA VAL A 136 -9.32 7.30 -3.99
C VAL A 136 -8.12 8.23 -3.80
N GLU A 137 -8.14 9.12 -2.82
CA GLU A 137 -6.99 10.00 -2.53
C GLU A 137 -5.70 9.22 -2.27
N ILE A 138 -5.78 8.14 -1.48
CA ILE A 138 -4.64 7.25 -1.20
C ILE A 138 -4.17 6.52 -2.45
N MET A 139 -5.08 6.02 -3.30
CA MET A 139 -4.71 5.39 -4.57
C MET A 139 -3.99 6.37 -5.49
N MET A 140 -4.51 7.60 -5.61
CA MET A 140 -3.88 8.67 -6.39
C MET A 140 -2.49 9.03 -5.86
N PHE A 141 -2.36 9.17 -4.53
CA PHE A 141 -1.09 9.45 -3.87
C PHE A 141 -0.06 8.33 -4.08
N THR A 142 -0.50 7.08 -3.92
CA THR A 142 0.36 5.89 -4.12
C THR A 142 0.78 5.80 -5.58
N ALA A 143 -0.13 6.00 -6.53
CA ALA A 143 0.17 5.95 -7.96
C ALA A 143 1.16 7.05 -8.38
N ALA A 144 0.98 8.28 -7.91
CA ALA A 144 1.92 9.38 -8.15
C ALA A 144 3.31 9.12 -7.53
N SER A 145 3.38 8.26 -6.52
CA SER A 145 4.58 7.88 -5.81
C SER A 145 5.39 6.76 -6.49
N ILE A 146 4.82 6.06 -7.49
CA ILE A 146 5.46 4.92 -8.17
C ILE A 146 6.51 5.41 -9.17
N PRO A 147 7.79 4.97 -9.06
CA PRO A 147 8.79 5.23 -10.08
C PRO A 147 8.40 4.59 -11.41
N ILE A 148 8.43 5.35 -12.51
CA ILE A 148 8.19 4.84 -13.86
C ILE A 148 9.54 4.56 -14.52
N ILE A 149 9.87 3.28 -14.68
CA ILE A 149 11.14 2.82 -15.24
C ILE A 149 10.92 2.48 -16.71
N THR A 150 11.33 3.38 -17.61
CA THR A 150 11.29 3.17 -19.06
C THR A 150 12.64 2.72 -19.59
N GLU A 151 12.66 1.91 -20.66
CA GLU A 151 13.87 1.37 -21.28
C GLU A 151 14.89 2.44 -21.70
N SER A 152 14.47 3.67 -21.96
CA SER A 152 15.38 4.80 -22.22
C SER A 152 16.35 5.06 -21.06
N ASN A 153 15.90 4.88 -19.81
CA ASN A 153 16.72 5.08 -18.61
C ASN A 153 17.76 3.96 -18.42
N ASN A 154 17.58 2.82 -19.10
CA ASN A 154 18.51 1.68 -19.04
C ASN A 154 19.70 1.83 -20.02
N SER A 155 19.60 2.75 -20.99
CA SER A 155 20.63 2.97 -22.02
C SER A 155 21.71 4.01 -21.65
N ALA A 156 21.54 4.73 -20.53
CA ALA A 156 22.55 5.68 -20.06
C ALA A 156 23.64 4.97 -19.25
N SER A 157 24.76 4.66 -19.92
CA SER A 157 26.08 4.30 -19.36
C SER A 157 26.31 2.86 -18.85
N ALA A 158 26.27 1.89 -19.76
CA ALA A 158 27.08 0.68 -19.63
C ALA A 158 28.54 0.96 -20.04
N GLY A 159 29.22 1.86 -19.31
CA GLY A 159 30.67 2.03 -19.36
C GLY A 159 31.27 1.48 -18.07
N ALA A 160 32.19 0.51 -18.16
CA ALA A 160 32.82 -0.17 -17.03
C ALA A 160 33.66 0.80 -16.17
N THR A 161 33.01 1.52 -15.27
CA THR A 161 33.61 2.31 -14.19
C THR A 161 32.79 2.08 -12.92
N THR A 162 33.32 2.40 -11.75
CA THR A 162 32.62 2.34 -10.45
C THR A 162 31.28 3.08 -10.44
N ALA A 163 31.10 4.07 -11.31
CA ALA A 163 29.82 4.73 -11.55
C ALA A 163 28.76 3.78 -12.16
N GLY A 164 29.16 2.83 -13.01
CA GLY A 164 28.25 1.86 -13.63
C GLY A 164 27.69 0.83 -12.64
N GLU A 165 28.45 0.42 -11.63
CA GLU A 165 27.91 -0.37 -10.51
C GLU A 165 26.90 0.45 -9.73
N GLN A 166 27.24 1.69 -9.36
CA GLN A 166 26.37 2.58 -8.58
C GLN A 166 25.04 2.87 -9.28
N ILE A 167 25.06 3.09 -10.60
CA ILE A 167 23.85 3.26 -11.43
C ILE A 167 23.00 1.98 -11.46
N LYS A 168 23.62 0.81 -11.56
CA LYS A 168 22.92 -0.48 -11.53
C LYS A 168 22.26 -0.76 -10.17
N TRP A 169 22.90 -0.38 -9.06
CA TRP A 169 22.32 -0.49 -7.72
C TRP A 169 21.07 0.41 -7.57
N VAL A 170 21.15 1.66 -8.01
CA VAL A 170 20.01 2.59 -7.97
C VAL A 170 18.84 2.08 -8.80
N GLN A 171 19.08 1.58 -10.02
CA GLN A 171 18.05 1.01 -10.88
C GLN A 171 17.37 -0.23 -10.24
N THR A 172 18.15 -1.06 -9.54
CA THR A 172 17.61 -2.24 -8.85
C THR A 172 16.76 -1.85 -7.63
N SER A 173 17.14 -0.77 -6.92
CA SER A 173 16.35 -0.16 -5.84
C SER A 173 15.03 0.37 -6.35
N GLU A 174 15.06 1.15 -7.42
CA GLU A 174 13.85 1.73 -8.01
C GLU A 174 12.90 0.67 -8.55
N ALA A 175 13.41 -0.40 -9.19
CA ALA A 175 12.60 -1.50 -9.69
C ALA A 175 11.91 -2.27 -8.56
N PHE A 176 12.64 -2.54 -7.47
CA PHE A 176 12.05 -3.20 -6.31
C PHE A 176 10.98 -2.31 -5.64
N LEU A 177 11.27 -1.02 -5.51
CA LEU A 177 10.34 -0.05 -4.94
C LEU A 177 9.08 0.12 -5.80
N GLN A 178 9.23 0.15 -7.13
CA GLN A 178 8.10 0.16 -8.06
C GLN A 178 7.19 -1.04 -7.80
N LYS A 179 7.75 -2.25 -7.74
CA LYS A 179 6.99 -3.48 -7.46
C LYS A 179 6.24 -3.42 -6.14
N LEU A 180 6.88 -2.92 -5.09
CA LEU A 180 6.30 -2.83 -3.75
C LEU A 180 5.15 -1.81 -3.68
N LEU A 181 5.33 -0.64 -4.29
CA LEU A 181 4.29 0.39 -4.35
C LEU A 181 3.10 -0.02 -5.23
N VAL A 182 3.35 -0.75 -6.32
CA VAL A 182 2.28 -1.32 -7.16
C VAL A 182 1.50 -2.39 -6.39
N LYS A 183 2.16 -3.22 -5.57
CA LYS A 183 1.48 -4.15 -4.63
C LYS A 183 0.64 -3.40 -3.59
N THR A 184 1.18 -2.34 -3.00
CA THR A 184 0.44 -1.49 -2.05
C THR A 184 -0.79 -0.87 -2.73
N LEU A 185 -0.65 -0.36 -3.95
CA LEU A 185 -1.77 0.20 -4.72
C LEU A 185 -2.85 -0.86 -4.96
N LEU A 186 -2.47 -2.10 -5.31
CA LEU A 186 -3.43 -3.20 -5.44
C LEU A 186 -4.15 -3.49 -4.13
N GLN A 187 -3.44 -3.55 -3.00
CA GLN A 187 -4.06 -3.78 -1.69
C GLN A 187 -5.13 -2.72 -1.39
N VAL A 188 -4.85 -1.44 -1.64
CA VAL A 188 -5.84 -0.36 -1.47
C VAL A 188 -7.00 -0.52 -2.46
N ALA A 189 -6.73 -0.80 -3.73
CA ALA A 189 -7.74 -0.97 -4.76
C ALA A 189 -8.74 -2.09 -4.44
N THR A 190 -8.28 -3.22 -3.88
CA THR A 190 -9.18 -4.33 -3.47
C THR A 190 -10.15 -3.97 -2.35
N LYS A 191 -9.94 -2.86 -1.63
CA LYS A 191 -10.84 -2.39 -0.57
C LYS A 191 -11.78 -1.28 -1.02
N TYR A 192 -11.65 -0.84 -2.27
CA TYR A 192 -12.45 0.22 -2.86
C TYR A 192 -13.54 -0.36 -3.75
N LYS A 193 -14.76 0.16 -3.63
CA LYS A 193 -15.88 -0.19 -4.52
C LYS A 193 -16.14 0.96 -5.48
N THR A 194 -15.92 0.71 -6.77
CA THR A 194 -16.12 1.73 -7.78
C THR A 194 -17.60 2.01 -8.00
N LEU A 195 -18.03 3.23 -7.64
CA LEU A 195 -19.35 3.75 -7.96
C LEU A 195 -19.36 4.39 -9.35
N TYR A 196 -18.42 5.32 -9.58
CA TYR A 196 -18.25 6.03 -10.85
C TYR A 196 -16.81 5.88 -11.35
N LEU A 197 -16.65 5.45 -12.60
CA LEU A 197 -15.33 5.29 -13.22
C LEU A 197 -14.61 6.63 -13.32
N ALA A 198 -15.36 7.69 -13.61
CA ALA A 198 -14.83 9.05 -13.74
C ALA A 198 -14.17 9.58 -12.46
N THR A 199 -14.54 9.07 -11.27
CA THR A 199 -13.92 9.50 -10.01
C THR A 199 -12.56 8.85 -9.75
N VAL A 200 -12.28 7.71 -10.38
CA VAL A 200 -11.06 6.93 -10.15
C VAL A 200 -10.09 7.11 -11.30
N PHE A 201 -10.57 6.97 -12.54
CA PHE A 201 -9.77 7.06 -13.75
C PHE A 201 -9.59 8.51 -14.19
N THR A 202 -8.95 9.29 -13.32
CA THR A 202 -8.40 10.59 -13.71
C THR A 202 -7.30 10.39 -14.77
N ASP A 203 -7.07 11.40 -15.61
CA ASP A 203 -6.04 11.34 -16.68
C ASP A 203 -4.67 10.91 -16.14
N ALA A 204 -4.25 11.51 -15.02
CA ALA A 204 -2.97 11.18 -14.38
C ALA A 204 -2.91 9.72 -13.90
N PHE A 205 -3.97 9.24 -13.25
CA PHE A 205 -4.00 7.87 -12.73
C PHE A 205 -4.02 6.84 -13.84
N LEU A 206 -4.86 7.06 -14.86
CA LEU A 206 -4.96 6.19 -16.02
C LEU A 206 -3.63 6.12 -16.76
N LYS A 207 -2.98 7.28 -16.99
CA LYS A 207 -1.66 7.35 -17.61
C LYS A 207 -0.62 6.55 -16.84
N THR A 208 -0.57 6.70 -15.50
CA THR A 208 0.34 5.91 -14.66
C THR A 208 0.08 4.42 -14.81
N LEU A 209 -1.19 3.98 -14.73
CA LEU A 209 -1.51 2.56 -14.86
C LEU A 209 -1.14 2.01 -16.25
N LEU A 210 -1.36 2.77 -17.32
CA LEU A 210 -0.97 2.40 -18.68
C LEU A 210 0.57 2.33 -18.84
N GLN A 211 1.31 3.26 -18.24
CA GLN A 211 2.78 3.22 -18.24
C GLN A 211 3.32 1.98 -17.51
N LEU A 212 2.66 1.56 -16.43
CA LEU A 212 3.02 0.33 -15.72
C LEU A 212 2.80 -0.93 -16.59
N GLN A 213 1.84 -0.92 -17.52
CA GLN A 213 1.69 -2.01 -18.49
C GLN A 213 2.84 -2.11 -19.50
N LEU A 214 3.57 -1.02 -19.71
CA LEU A 214 4.72 -0.96 -20.63
C LEU A 214 6.06 -1.25 -19.93
N THR A 215 6.04 -1.49 -18.62
CA THR A 215 7.25 -1.80 -17.85
C THR A 215 7.79 -3.19 -18.21
N THR A 216 9.12 -3.38 -18.13
CA THR A 216 9.78 -4.64 -18.49
C THR A 216 9.49 -5.80 -17.53
N ASP A 217 9.26 -5.51 -16.25
CA ASP A 217 8.93 -6.51 -15.21
C ASP A 217 7.53 -7.12 -15.45
N PRO A 218 7.42 -8.44 -15.72
CA PRO A 218 6.14 -9.11 -15.93
C PRO A 218 5.23 -9.09 -14.69
N GLU A 219 5.78 -9.10 -13.49
CA GLU A 219 4.96 -9.05 -12.27
C GLU A 219 4.30 -7.68 -12.10
N VAL A 220 5.03 -6.59 -12.39
CA VAL A 220 4.46 -5.23 -12.34
C VAL A 220 3.31 -5.09 -13.34
N ARG A 221 3.48 -5.59 -14.57
CA ARG A 221 2.41 -5.60 -15.59
C ARG A 221 1.18 -6.37 -15.10
N LEU A 222 1.39 -7.58 -14.57
CA LEU A 222 0.31 -8.42 -14.07
C LEU A 222 -0.45 -7.73 -12.92
N ILE A 223 0.25 -7.13 -11.96
CA ILE A 223 -0.39 -6.44 -10.83
C ILE A 223 -1.12 -5.20 -11.33
N ALA A 224 -0.53 -4.41 -12.22
CA ALA A 224 -1.20 -3.25 -12.81
C ALA A 224 -2.47 -3.65 -13.57
N GLN A 225 -2.47 -4.81 -14.26
CA GLN A 225 -3.67 -5.30 -14.95
C GLN A 225 -4.73 -5.78 -13.96
N ARG A 226 -4.32 -6.42 -12.85
CA ARG A 226 -5.23 -6.75 -11.75
C ARG A 226 -5.85 -5.52 -11.12
N ILE A 227 -5.09 -4.42 -10.95
CA ILE A 227 -5.62 -3.15 -10.46
C ILE A 227 -6.70 -2.63 -11.42
N PHE A 228 -6.42 -2.62 -12.73
CA PHE A 228 -7.40 -2.24 -13.74
C PHE A 228 -8.69 -3.06 -13.63
N HIS A 229 -8.59 -4.38 -13.61
CA HIS A 229 -9.77 -5.25 -13.50
C HIS A 229 -10.53 -5.03 -12.20
N THR A 230 -9.82 -4.91 -11.07
CA THR A 230 -10.43 -4.67 -9.75
C THR A 230 -11.25 -3.38 -9.74
N LEU A 231 -10.73 -2.31 -10.35
CA LEU A 231 -11.41 -1.01 -10.37
C LEU A 231 -12.54 -0.95 -11.41
N LEU A 232 -12.47 -1.73 -12.49
CA LEU A 232 -13.53 -1.86 -13.48
C LEU A 232 -14.68 -2.75 -13.00
N ASP A 233 -14.38 -3.78 -12.22
CA ASP A 233 -15.34 -4.78 -11.77
C ASP A 233 -16.21 -4.28 -10.61
N ARG A 234 -17.18 -3.43 -10.94
CA ARG A 234 -18.12 -2.84 -9.95
C ARG A 234 -19.04 -3.86 -9.29
N HIS A 235 -19.19 -5.03 -9.89
CA HIS A 235 -20.19 -6.01 -9.50
C HIS A 235 -19.58 -7.36 -9.08
N GLU A 236 -18.28 -7.41 -8.82
CA GLU A 236 -17.57 -8.59 -8.33
C GLU A 236 -17.74 -9.81 -9.26
N ASN A 237 -17.80 -9.56 -10.57
CA ASN A 237 -17.87 -10.58 -11.61
C ASN A 237 -16.53 -11.32 -11.81
N GLN A 238 -15.42 -10.83 -11.27
CA GLN A 238 -14.09 -11.44 -11.44
C GLN A 238 -14.09 -12.94 -11.11
N ALA A 239 -14.67 -13.34 -9.97
CA ALA A 239 -14.71 -14.75 -9.57
C ALA A 239 -15.46 -15.65 -10.57
N ARG A 240 -16.47 -15.09 -11.25
CA ARG A 240 -17.26 -15.77 -12.29
C ARG A 240 -16.48 -15.87 -13.60
N LEU A 241 -15.70 -14.84 -13.92
CA LEU A 241 -14.89 -14.77 -15.13
C LEU A 241 -13.58 -15.57 -15.04
N GLU A 242 -13.11 -15.90 -13.83
CA GLU A 242 -11.91 -16.72 -13.63
C GLU A 242 -12.08 -18.19 -14.07
N HIS A 243 -13.33 -18.68 -14.12
CA HIS A 243 -13.64 -20.10 -14.36
C HIS A 243 -14.38 -20.35 -15.68
N ILE A 244 -14.24 -19.44 -16.67
CA ILE A 244 -14.91 -19.58 -17.97
C ILE A 244 -14.37 -20.83 -18.68
N GLN A 245 -15.17 -21.89 -18.71
CA GLN A 245 -15.01 -22.98 -19.66
C GLN A 245 -15.51 -22.49 -21.03
N PHE A 246 -15.14 -23.14 -22.13
CA PHE A 246 -15.64 -22.74 -23.47
C PHE A 246 -17.18 -22.90 -23.51
N VAL A 247 -17.92 -21.82 -23.23
CA VAL A 247 -19.38 -21.82 -23.17
C VAL A 247 -19.95 -21.20 -24.45
N ALA A 248 -20.95 -21.86 -25.02
CA ALA A 248 -21.63 -21.42 -26.25
C ALA A 248 -22.57 -20.23 -26.04
N ASP A 249 -23.08 -20.03 -24.82
CA ASP A 249 -23.98 -18.92 -24.46
C ASP A 249 -23.59 -18.31 -23.10
N LEU A 250 -22.94 -17.14 -23.14
CA LEU A 250 -22.33 -16.49 -21.97
C LEU A 250 -23.36 -15.95 -20.96
N ASP A 251 -24.54 -15.55 -21.41
CA ASP A 251 -25.52 -14.86 -20.55
C ASP A 251 -26.28 -15.81 -19.61
N ILE A 252 -26.48 -17.07 -20.02
CA ILE A 252 -27.37 -18.01 -19.31
C ILE A 252 -26.65 -18.70 -18.14
N GLU A 253 -25.37 -19.05 -18.30
CA GLU A 253 -24.62 -19.81 -17.29
C GLU A 253 -23.82 -18.93 -16.33
N LEU A 254 -23.27 -17.79 -16.77
CA LEU A 254 -22.39 -16.97 -15.93
C LEU A 254 -23.14 -16.02 -14.99
N GLN A 255 -24.45 -15.82 -15.19
CA GLN A 255 -25.31 -14.93 -14.38
C GLN A 255 -24.68 -13.56 -14.10
N LEU A 256 -23.99 -12.99 -15.09
CA LEU A 256 -23.24 -11.74 -14.94
C LEU A 256 -24.18 -10.58 -14.59
N SER A 257 -23.75 -9.77 -13.64
CA SER A 257 -24.40 -8.51 -13.30
C SER A 257 -23.90 -7.42 -14.25
N VAL A 258 -24.75 -7.06 -15.22
CA VAL A 258 -24.44 -6.05 -16.24
C VAL A 258 -25.31 -4.82 -16.01
N GLU A 259 -24.67 -3.64 -15.93
CA GLU A 259 -25.34 -2.35 -15.84
C GLU A 259 -25.09 -1.52 -17.10
N LYS A 260 -26.09 -0.73 -17.51
CA LYS A 260 -25.90 0.23 -18.62
C LYS A 260 -24.91 1.32 -18.20
N CYS A 261 -23.98 1.67 -19.09
CA CYS A 261 -22.99 2.72 -18.86
C CYS A 261 -23.67 4.05 -18.49
N SER A 262 -23.30 4.61 -17.33
CA SER A 262 -23.85 5.86 -16.84
C SER A 262 -23.35 7.05 -17.68
N ARG A 263 -24.10 8.17 -17.70
CA ARG A 263 -23.63 9.39 -18.40
C ARG A 263 -22.32 9.94 -17.83
N GLN A 264 -22.07 9.75 -16.54
CA GLN A 264 -20.82 10.17 -15.90
C GLN A 264 -19.63 9.32 -16.39
N ASP A 265 -19.86 8.03 -16.65
CA ASP A 265 -18.84 7.10 -17.13
C ASP A 265 -18.60 7.21 -18.65
N GLN A 266 -19.56 7.71 -19.42
CA GLN A 266 -19.39 7.98 -20.87
C GLN A 266 -18.23 8.94 -21.15
N LEU A 267 -17.87 9.81 -20.20
CA LEU A 267 -16.73 10.72 -20.34
C LEU A 267 -15.38 9.98 -20.31
N VAL A 268 -15.28 8.88 -19.58
CA VAL A 268 -14.07 8.04 -19.53
C VAL A 268 -13.85 7.29 -20.84
N ASN A 269 -14.93 6.88 -21.51
CA ASN A 269 -14.86 6.24 -22.84
C ASN A 269 -14.28 7.13 -23.94
N ASN A 270 -14.18 8.45 -23.75
CA ASN A 270 -13.53 9.33 -24.71
C ASN A 270 -12.01 9.45 -24.48
N ILE A 271 -11.50 8.89 -23.37
CA ILE A 271 -10.09 8.94 -22.97
C ILE A 271 -9.36 7.61 -23.28
N ILE A 272 -10.09 6.49 -23.25
CA ILE A 272 -9.62 5.14 -23.62
C ILE A 272 -9.84 4.92 -25.12
#